data_AF-A0A417YL54-F1
#
_entry.id   AF-A0A417YL54-F1
#
_cell.length_a   1.000
_cell.length_b   1.000
_cell.length_c   1.000
_cell.angle_alpha   90.00
_cell.angle_beta   90.00
_cell.angle_gamma   90.00
#
_symmetry.space_group_name_H-M   'P 1'
#
loop_
_entity.id
_entity.type
_entity.pdbx_description
1 polymer ?
#
loop_
_entity_poly.entity_id
_entity_poly.type
_entity_poly.pdbx_seq_one_letter_code
_entity_poly.pdbx_strand_id
1 'polypeptide(L)'
;MPKIVDHYKRKIQIAEATWKVIVEEGIEQATVRKIAETTGLSVGAVRHYFASQSELLRFSMELVSDRVKQRVKTRKFPKGPVSLEFIADGVCEVLPIDDERKIEMEVWLAFSAKVLVDNTLHELSNKMYNDMHQGFKKVIETLQLLQFAKDELDLNMEVNRLHAIVDGMAMHHVLNSKQLTQEKMIQTLNYHLQSLCK
;
A
#
# COMPACT_ATOMS: atom_id res chain seq x y z
N MET A 1 5.42 -19.19 33.55
CA MET A 1 6.21 -18.52 32.48
C MET A 1 5.31 -17.48 31.82
N PRO A 2 5.63 -16.18 31.84
CA PRO A 2 4.72 -15.17 31.32
C PRO A 2 4.59 -15.36 29.80
N LYS A 3 3.35 -15.46 29.34
CA LYS A 3 2.99 -15.57 27.92
C LYS A 3 3.48 -14.30 27.21
N ILE A 4 4.63 -14.37 26.55
CA ILE A 4 5.05 -13.42 25.51
C ILE A 4 4.06 -13.62 24.36
N VAL A 5 2.83 -13.16 24.50
CA VAL A 5 1.97 -12.91 23.35
C VAL A 5 2.61 -11.70 22.69
N ASP A 6 3.39 -12.00 21.65
CA ASP A 6 4.24 -11.09 20.89
C ASP A 6 3.61 -9.69 20.78
N HIS A 7 4.24 -8.71 21.46
CA HIS A 7 3.79 -7.32 21.50
C HIS A 7 3.54 -6.77 20.10
N TYR A 8 4.36 -7.16 19.12
CA TYR A 8 4.22 -6.72 17.75
C TYR A 8 3.02 -7.38 17.07
N LYS A 9 2.83 -8.69 17.25
CA LYS A 9 1.64 -9.41 16.79
C LYS A 9 0.35 -8.80 17.34
N ARG A 10 0.36 -8.36 18.61
CA ARG A 10 -0.81 -7.69 19.19
C ARG A 10 -1.05 -6.32 18.57
N LYS A 11 0.00 -5.53 18.32
CA LYS A 11 -0.13 -4.25 17.58
C LYS A 11 -0.72 -4.47 16.19
N ILE A 12 -0.29 -5.50 15.46
CA ILE A 12 -0.86 -5.87 14.16
C ILE A 12 -2.36 -6.16 14.27
N GLN A 13 -2.79 -6.99 15.24
CA GLN A 13 -4.22 -7.31 15.41
C GLN A 13 -5.07 -6.06 15.66
N ILE A 14 -4.57 -5.12 16.47
CA ILE A 14 -5.26 -3.85 16.74
C ILE A 14 -5.31 -2.98 15.49
N ALA A 15 -4.22 -2.92 14.70
CA ALA A 15 -4.17 -2.19 13.44
C ALA A 15 -5.12 -2.77 12.39
N GLU A 16 -5.20 -4.09 12.24
CA GLU A 16 -6.15 -4.77 11.35
C GLU A 16 -7.61 -4.48 11.76
N ALA A 17 -7.90 -4.46 13.06
CA ALA A 17 -9.23 -4.05 13.53
C ALA A 17 -9.51 -2.57 13.22
N THR A 18 -8.48 -1.73 13.29
CA THR A 18 -8.56 -0.32 12.87
C THR A 18 -8.91 -0.22 11.39
N TRP A 19 -8.27 -1.00 10.52
CA TRP A 19 -8.59 -1.02 9.09
C TRP A 19 -10.04 -1.39 8.81
N LYS A 20 -10.55 -2.43 9.47
CA LYS A 20 -11.97 -2.83 9.34
C LYS A 20 -12.91 -1.69 9.70
N VAL A 21 -12.66 -1.02 10.84
CA VAL A 21 -13.48 0.14 11.25
C VAL A 21 -13.37 1.29 10.25
N ILE A 22 -12.17 1.56 9.69
CA ILE A 22 -12.01 2.59 8.66
C ILE A 22 -12.83 2.27 7.41
N VAL A 23 -12.77 1.02 6.94
CA VAL A 23 -13.49 0.58 5.73
C VAL A 23 -15.00 0.57 5.93
N GLU A 24 -15.47 0.11 7.08
CA GLU A 24 -16.90 -0.08 7.36
C GLU A 24 -17.59 1.20 7.85
N GLU A 25 -16.90 2.02 8.66
CA GLU A 25 -17.50 3.12 9.42
C GLU A 25 -16.80 4.47 9.19
N GLY A 26 -15.69 4.48 8.45
CA GLY A 26 -14.91 5.69 8.15
C GLY A 26 -13.82 6.00 9.18
N ILE A 27 -12.82 6.76 8.75
CA ILE A 27 -11.60 7.03 9.53
C ILE A 27 -11.84 7.76 10.85
N GLU A 28 -12.89 8.58 10.94
CA GLU A 28 -13.23 9.29 12.18
C GLU A 28 -13.75 8.35 13.28
N GLN A 29 -14.31 7.19 12.90
CA GLN A 29 -14.81 6.20 13.85
C GLN A 29 -13.70 5.29 14.41
N ALA A 30 -12.50 5.34 13.84
CA ALA A 30 -11.34 4.56 14.25
C ALA A 30 -10.70 5.07 15.56
N THR A 31 -11.51 5.19 16.61
CA THR A 31 -11.12 5.66 17.94
C THR A 31 -10.62 4.51 18.81
N VAL A 32 -9.74 4.80 19.78
CA VAL A 32 -9.23 3.80 20.73
C VAL A 32 -10.36 3.02 21.42
N ARG A 33 -11.47 3.70 21.75
CA ARG A 33 -12.63 3.05 22.37
C ARG A 33 -13.31 2.08 21.41
N LYS A 34 -13.61 2.51 20.18
CA LYS A 34 -14.24 1.66 19.18
C LYS A 34 -13.36 0.44 18.86
N ILE A 35 -12.05 0.64 18.73
CA ILE A 35 -11.13 -0.47 18.46
C ILE A 35 -11.06 -1.45 19.65
N ALA A 36 -11.13 -0.96 20.88
CA ALA A 36 -11.23 -1.82 22.06
C ALA A 36 -12.50 -2.70 21.99
N GLU A 37 -13.65 -2.10 21.64
CA GLU A 37 -14.91 -2.83 21.45
C GLU A 37 -14.80 -3.87 20.32
N THR A 38 -14.28 -3.49 19.15
CA THR A 38 -14.10 -4.38 17.98
C THR A 38 -13.13 -5.55 18.27
N THR A 39 -12.10 -5.32 19.07
CA THR A 39 -11.08 -6.35 19.41
C THR A 39 -11.43 -7.17 20.66
N GLY A 40 -12.50 -6.80 21.39
CA GLY A 40 -12.82 -7.37 22.70
C GLY A 40 -11.79 -7.04 23.79
N LEU A 41 -10.94 -6.05 23.57
CA LEU A 41 -9.95 -5.58 24.54
C LEU A 41 -10.55 -4.48 25.42
N SER A 42 -9.95 -4.25 26.59
CA SER A 42 -10.28 -3.06 27.37
C SER A 42 -9.62 -1.82 26.74
N VAL A 43 -10.23 -0.65 26.94
CA VAL A 43 -9.62 0.64 26.51
C VAL A 43 -8.23 0.81 27.09
N GLY A 44 -8.02 0.41 28.36
CA GLY A 44 -6.71 0.44 29.01
C GLY A 44 -5.69 -0.47 28.32
N ALA A 45 -6.11 -1.66 27.86
CA ALA A 45 -5.25 -2.57 27.13
C ALA A 45 -4.86 -1.99 25.76
N VAL A 46 -5.77 -1.37 25.01
CA VAL A 46 -5.42 -0.70 23.75
C VAL A 46 -4.49 0.49 23.99
N ARG A 47 -4.76 1.30 25.03
CA ARG A 47 -3.90 2.43 25.43
C ARG A 47 -2.49 2.02 25.86
N HIS A 48 -2.32 0.81 26.34
CA HIS A 48 -1.00 0.25 26.64
C HIS A 48 -0.16 0.06 25.36
N TYR A 49 -0.78 -0.22 24.21
CA TYR A 49 -0.09 -0.37 22.94
C TYR A 49 -0.01 0.92 22.13
N PHE A 50 -1.02 1.78 22.23
CA PHE A 50 -1.13 3.05 21.49
C PHE A 50 -1.64 4.14 22.43
N ALA A 51 -0.78 5.10 22.77
CA ALA A 51 -1.09 6.16 23.72
C ALA A 51 -2.16 7.14 23.19
N SER A 52 -2.33 7.21 21.87
CA SER A 52 -3.31 8.10 21.22
C SER A 52 -3.92 7.46 19.96
N GLN A 53 -5.04 8.03 19.50
CA GLN A 53 -5.63 7.68 18.21
C GLN A 53 -4.66 8.00 17.06
N SER A 54 -3.93 9.11 17.12
CA SER A 54 -2.94 9.48 16.10
C SER A 54 -1.81 8.47 16.00
N GLU A 55 -1.33 7.93 17.14
CA GLU A 55 -0.32 6.85 17.14
C GLU A 55 -0.88 5.56 16.50
N LEU A 56 -2.12 5.21 16.82
CA LEU A 56 -2.79 4.06 16.24
C LEU A 56 -2.96 4.21 14.72
N LEU A 57 -3.42 5.38 14.25
CA LEU A 57 -3.56 5.66 12.83
C LEU A 57 -2.21 5.63 12.11
N ARG A 58 -1.16 6.25 12.70
CA ARG A 58 0.20 6.20 12.15
C ARG A 58 0.68 4.77 11.98
N PHE A 59 0.59 3.95 13.04
CA PHE A 59 1.01 2.56 12.97
C PHE A 59 0.18 1.74 11.96
N SER A 60 -1.12 2.00 11.90
CA SER A 60 -2.02 1.34 10.94
C SER A 60 -1.63 1.66 9.50
N MET A 61 -1.18 2.88 9.21
CA MET A 61 -0.68 3.25 7.88
C MET A 61 0.71 2.70 7.57
N GLU A 62 1.61 2.69 8.57
CA GLU A 62 2.93 2.07 8.43
C GLU A 62 2.79 0.58 8.11
N LEU A 63 1.83 -0.11 8.73
CA LEU A 63 1.55 -1.52 8.46
C LEU A 63 1.12 -1.78 7.00
N VAL A 64 0.39 -0.86 6.36
CA VAL A 64 0.06 -0.99 4.91
C VAL A 64 1.35 -0.99 4.08
N SER A 65 2.23 -0.02 4.33
CA SER A 65 3.52 0.08 3.64
C SER A 65 4.39 -1.16 3.89
N ASP A 66 4.41 -1.66 5.12
CA ASP A 66 5.20 -2.83 5.49
C ASP A 66 4.70 -4.11 4.82
N ARG A 67 3.38 -4.30 4.69
CA ARG A 67 2.80 -5.44 3.96
C ARG A 67 3.17 -5.42 2.48
N VAL A 68 3.03 -4.27 1.83
CA VAL A 68 3.48 -4.07 0.44
C VAL A 68 4.96 -4.44 0.30
N LYS A 69 5.83 -3.87 1.15
CA LYS A 69 7.26 -4.14 1.12
C LYS A 69 7.57 -5.63 1.36
N GLN A 70 6.84 -6.27 2.26
CA GLN A 70 7.00 -7.69 2.55
C GLN A 70 6.59 -8.55 1.35
N ARG A 71 5.44 -8.28 0.73
CA ARG A 71 5.00 -9.00 -0.47
C ARG A 71 6.08 -8.92 -1.56
N VAL A 72 6.53 -7.72 -1.90
CA VAL A 72 7.61 -7.49 -2.88
C VAL A 72 8.91 -8.24 -2.50
N LYS A 73 9.35 -8.19 -1.25
CA LYS A 73 10.58 -8.87 -0.78
C LYS A 73 10.50 -10.38 -0.80
N THR A 74 9.31 -10.94 -0.55
CA THR A 74 9.10 -12.40 -0.47
C THR A 74 8.85 -13.06 -1.83
N ARG A 75 8.78 -12.27 -2.91
CA ARG A 75 8.62 -12.81 -4.27
C ARG A 75 9.80 -13.73 -4.61
N LYS A 76 9.47 -14.91 -5.15
CA LYS A 76 10.48 -15.86 -5.63
C LYS A 76 11.00 -15.40 -6.97
N PHE A 77 12.25 -14.98 -7.01
CA PHE A 77 12.91 -14.63 -8.27
C PHE A 77 13.04 -15.86 -9.17
N PRO A 78 12.88 -15.69 -10.50
CA PRO A 78 13.07 -16.78 -11.43
C PRO A 78 14.52 -17.28 -11.39
N LYS A 79 14.71 -18.58 -11.65
CA LYS A 79 16.05 -19.16 -11.80
C LYS A 79 16.74 -18.75 -13.12
N GLY A 80 15.94 -18.29 -14.09
CA GLY A 80 16.39 -17.81 -15.39
C GLY A 80 16.27 -16.29 -15.51
N PRO A 81 16.36 -15.74 -16.73
CA PRO A 81 16.21 -14.31 -16.98
C PRO A 81 14.90 -13.76 -16.40
N VAL A 82 14.97 -12.56 -15.84
CA VAL A 82 13.78 -11.83 -15.38
C VAL A 82 13.00 -11.36 -16.60
N SER A 83 11.72 -11.73 -16.69
CA SER A 83 10.81 -11.30 -17.76
C SER A 83 10.14 -9.96 -17.42
N LEU A 84 9.61 -9.28 -18.44
CA LEU A 84 8.77 -8.10 -18.25
C LEU A 84 7.53 -8.41 -17.40
N GLU A 85 6.94 -9.59 -17.60
CA GLU A 85 5.80 -10.09 -16.81
C GLU A 85 6.16 -10.18 -15.31
N PHE A 86 7.34 -10.71 -14.96
CA PHE A 86 7.78 -10.76 -13.57
C PHE A 86 7.92 -9.36 -12.93
N ILE A 87 8.33 -8.37 -13.72
CA ILE A 87 8.42 -6.96 -13.28
C ILE A 87 7.01 -6.39 -13.09
N ALA A 88 6.11 -6.61 -14.06
CA ALA A 88 4.72 -6.17 -13.98
C ALA A 88 4.00 -6.74 -12.76
N ASP A 89 4.14 -8.05 -12.51
CA ASP A 89 3.63 -8.71 -11.31
C ASP A 89 4.15 -8.08 -10.01
N GLY A 90 5.36 -7.51 -10.03
CA GLY A 90 5.92 -6.78 -8.89
C GLY A 90 5.22 -5.46 -8.62
N VAL A 91 4.83 -4.76 -9.69
CA VAL A 91 4.01 -3.56 -9.60
C VAL A 91 2.58 -3.92 -9.19
N CYS A 92 2.06 -5.09 -9.56
CA CYS A 92 0.74 -5.55 -9.13
C CYS A 92 0.61 -5.72 -7.60
N GLU A 93 1.72 -5.85 -6.85
CA GLU A 93 1.69 -5.97 -5.38
C GLU A 93 1.12 -4.75 -4.65
N VAL A 94 1.06 -3.60 -5.33
CA VAL A 94 0.46 -2.36 -4.82
C VAL A 94 -0.94 -2.09 -5.39
N LEU A 95 -1.42 -2.89 -6.33
CA LEU A 95 -2.76 -2.75 -6.90
C LEU A 95 -3.80 -3.53 -6.08
N PRO A 96 -5.04 -3.03 -5.94
CA PRO A 96 -6.12 -3.68 -5.21
C PRO A 96 -6.74 -4.85 -5.99
N ILE A 97 -5.95 -5.89 -6.26
CA ILE A 97 -6.37 -7.06 -7.05
C ILE A 97 -6.81 -8.27 -6.21
N ASP A 98 -6.87 -8.12 -4.89
CA ASP A 98 -7.52 -9.05 -3.97
C ASP A 98 -8.12 -8.31 -2.78
N ASP A 99 -8.87 -9.02 -1.93
CA ASP A 99 -9.58 -8.42 -0.79
C ASP A 99 -8.63 -7.75 0.21
N GLU A 100 -7.44 -8.32 0.45
CA GLU A 100 -6.46 -7.74 1.37
C GLU A 100 -5.93 -6.41 0.83
N ARG A 101 -5.45 -6.41 -0.43
CA ARG A 101 -4.93 -5.21 -1.08
C ARG A 101 -6.00 -4.17 -1.33
N LYS A 102 -7.25 -4.58 -1.49
CA LYS A 102 -8.40 -3.67 -1.56
C LYS A 102 -8.61 -2.93 -0.23
N ILE A 103 -8.63 -3.64 0.90
CA ILE A 103 -8.73 -3.03 2.24
C ILE A 103 -7.58 -2.06 2.47
N GLU A 104 -6.35 -2.47 2.13
CA GLU A 104 -5.17 -1.60 2.23
C GLU A 104 -5.33 -0.31 1.41
N MET A 105 -5.85 -0.38 0.19
CA MET A 105 -6.08 0.77 -0.67
C MET A 105 -7.22 1.67 -0.16
N GLU A 106 -8.31 1.10 0.35
CA GLU A 106 -9.42 1.85 0.95
C GLU A 106 -8.96 2.63 2.19
N VAL A 107 -8.15 1.99 3.04
CA VAL A 107 -7.50 2.64 4.20
C VAL A 107 -6.56 3.75 3.74
N TRP A 108 -5.76 3.50 2.70
CA TRP A 108 -4.88 4.52 2.12
C TRP A 108 -5.66 5.74 1.62
N LEU A 109 -6.78 5.54 0.92
CA LEU A 109 -7.62 6.64 0.42
C LEU A 109 -8.23 7.46 1.56
N ALA A 110 -8.78 6.78 2.57
CA ALA A 110 -9.35 7.44 3.74
C ALA A 110 -8.30 8.27 4.50
N PHE A 111 -7.08 7.76 4.62
CA PHE A 111 -5.97 8.47 5.24
C PHE A 111 -5.49 9.65 4.39
N SER A 112 -5.32 9.48 3.07
CA SER A 112 -4.91 10.55 2.16
C SER A 112 -5.87 11.73 2.20
N ALA A 113 -7.18 11.49 2.33
CA ALA A 113 -8.15 12.56 2.55
C ALA A 113 -7.93 13.29 3.89
N LYS A 114 -7.62 12.55 4.97
CA LYS A 114 -7.35 13.14 6.30
C LYS A 114 -6.07 13.98 6.34
N VAL A 115 -5.03 13.56 5.62
CA VAL A 115 -3.75 14.29 5.49
C VAL A 115 -3.99 15.73 5.00
N LEU A 116 -4.97 15.97 4.12
CA LEU A 116 -5.26 17.32 3.59
C LEU A 116 -5.71 18.33 4.65
N VAL A 117 -6.18 17.86 5.81
CA VAL A 117 -6.72 18.72 6.88
C VAL A 117 -6.03 18.52 8.23
N ASP A 118 -5.13 17.54 8.35
CA ASP A 118 -4.37 17.22 9.56
C ASP A 118 -2.87 17.22 9.29
N ASN A 119 -2.23 18.37 9.57
CA ASN A 119 -0.80 18.57 9.38
C ASN A 119 0.08 17.60 10.17
N THR A 120 -0.43 16.98 11.25
CA THR A 120 0.34 16.01 12.04
C THR A 120 0.65 14.73 11.26
N LEU A 121 -0.09 14.48 10.17
CA LEU A 121 0.05 13.32 9.30
C LEU A 121 0.97 13.57 8.10
N HIS A 122 1.38 14.82 7.83
CA HIS A 122 2.18 15.18 6.66
C HIS A 122 3.53 14.45 6.60
N GLU A 123 4.23 14.33 7.73
CA GLU A 123 5.52 13.64 7.78
C GLU A 123 5.37 12.17 7.36
N LEU A 124 4.33 11.50 7.87
CA LEU A 124 4.04 10.12 7.52
C LEU A 124 3.64 9.99 6.04
N SER A 125 2.75 10.87 5.56
CA SER A 125 2.34 10.89 4.15
C SER A 125 3.55 11.08 3.21
N ASN A 126 4.44 12.02 3.51
CA ASN A 126 5.66 12.26 2.74
C ASN A 126 6.58 11.03 2.73
N LYS A 127 6.76 10.39 3.88
CA LYS A 127 7.54 9.15 3.97
C LYS A 127 6.94 8.05 3.09
N MET A 128 5.64 7.83 3.17
CA MET A 128 4.94 6.82 2.37
C MET A 128 5.02 7.11 0.87
N TYR A 129 4.80 8.36 0.47
CA TYR A 129 4.95 8.80 -0.91
C TYR A 129 6.37 8.53 -1.43
N ASN A 130 7.38 8.91 -0.65
CA ASN A 130 8.77 8.68 -1.02
C ASN A 130 9.11 7.19 -1.13
N ASP A 131 8.68 6.37 -0.18
CA ASP A 131 8.90 4.92 -0.20
C ASP A 131 8.29 4.28 -1.46
N MET A 132 7.06 4.68 -1.81
CA MET A 132 6.37 4.21 -3.01
C MET A 132 7.07 4.69 -4.30
N HIS A 133 7.41 5.97 -4.37
CA HIS A 133 8.11 6.57 -5.49
C HIS A 133 9.49 5.92 -5.72
N GLN A 134 10.23 5.60 -4.65
CA GLN A 134 11.47 4.82 -4.74
C GLN A 134 11.24 3.38 -5.23
N GLY A 135 10.08 2.78 -4.91
CA GLY A 135 9.65 1.50 -5.46
C GLY A 135 9.50 1.56 -6.99
N PHE A 136 8.77 2.55 -7.50
CA PHE A 136 8.61 2.74 -8.94
C PHE A 136 9.91 3.13 -9.64
N LYS A 137 10.77 3.90 -8.98
CA LYS A 137 12.12 4.18 -9.48
C LYS A 137 12.90 2.91 -9.76
N LYS A 138 12.91 1.97 -8.83
CA LYS A 138 13.59 0.68 -9.00
C LYS A 138 13.01 -0.14 -10.16
N VAL A 139 11.71 -0.04 -10.42
CA VAL A 139 11.06 -0.72 -11.56
C VAL A 139 11.64 -0.18 -12.87
N ILE A 140 11.64 1.14 -13.05
CA ILE A 140 12.17 1.78 -14.27
C ILE A 140 13.68 1.52 -14.43
N GLU A 141 14.47 1.63 -13.36
CA GLU A 141 15.89 1.29 -13.38
C GLU A 141 16.13 -0.18 -13.75
N THR A 142 15.26 -1.10 -13.30
CA THR A 142 15.35 -2.52 -13.66
C THR A 142 15.07 -2.74 -15.15
N LEU A 143 14.10 -2.03 -15.73
CA LEU A 143 13.86 -2.09 -17.19
C LEU A 143 15.06 -1.61 -17.99
N GLN A 144 15.76 -0.57 -17.52
CA GLN A 144 16.98 -0.09 -18.16
C GLN A 144 18.13 -1.08 -18.00
N LEU A 145 18.36 -1.58 -16.79
CA LEU A 145 19.45 -2.52 -16.49
C LEU A 145 19.33 -3.82 -17.30
N LEU A 146 18.11 -4.34 -17.46
CA LEU A 146 17.82 -5.54 -18.23
C LEU A 146 17.68 -5.29 -19.74
N GLN A 147 17.97 -4.06 -20.20
CA GLN A 147 17.91 -3.66 -21.60
C GLN A 147 16.53 -3.81 -22.26
N PHE A 148 15.46 -3.81 -21.45
CA PHE A 148 14.10 -3.73 -21.97
C PHE A 148 13.79 -2.32 -22.46
N ALA A 149 14.18 -1.29 -21.69
CA ALA A 149 13.82 0.10 -21.93
C ALA A 149 14.37 0.67 -23.25
N LYS A 150 13.57 1.50 -23.93
CA LYS A 150 14.02 2.34 -25.06
C LYS A 150 15.16 3.28 -24.65
N ASP A 151 16.07 3.57 -25.58
CA ASP A 151 17.30 4.35 -25.29
C ASP A 151 17.03 5.82 -24.93
N GLU A 152 15.93 6.40 -25.44
CA GLU A 152 15.62 7.83 -25.32
C GLU A 152 14.61 8.16 -24.20
N LEU A 153 14.37 7.24 -23.24
CA LEU A 153 13.43 7.51 -22.15
C LEU A 153 13.97 8.53 -21.14
N ASP A 154 13.13 9.51 -20.79
CA ASP A 154 13.33 10.30 -19.58
C ASP A 154 12.89 9.46 -18.37
N LEU A 155 13.85 8.84 -17.70
CA LEU A 155 13.59 7.94 -16.58
C LEU A 155 12.82 8.63 -15.44
N ASN A 156 13.13 9.89 -15.13
CA ASN A 156 12.45 10.59 -14.03
C ASN A 156 10.97 10.85 -14.38
N MET A 157 10.72 11.23 -15.63
CA MET A 157 9.35 11.38 -16.12
C MET A 157 8.60 10.04 -16.07
N GLU A 158 9.26 8.94 -16.46
CA GLU A 158 8.65 7.61 -16.45
C GLU A 158 8.34 7.09 -15.05
N VAL A 159 9.18 7.41 -14.06
CA VAL A 159 8.88 7.08 -12.65
C VAL A 159 7.64 7.82 -12.18
N ASN A 160 7.55 9.13 -12.45
CA ASN A 160 6.37 9.92 -12.09
C ASN A 160 5.11 9.41 -12.80
N ARG A 161 5.23 9.06 -14.08
CA ARG A 161 4.12 8.52 -14.88
C ARG A 161 3.63 7.17 -14.37
N LEU A 162 4.56 6.25 -14.07
CA LEU A 162 4.21 4.95 -13.50
C LEU A 162 3.48 5.10 -12.15
N HIS A 163 3.99 5.98 -11.27
CA HIS A 163 3.34 6.27 -9.99
C HIS A 163 1.89 6.76 -10.19
N ALA A 164 1.71 7.77 -11.06
CA ALA A 164 0.40 8.36 -11.32
C ALA A 164 -0.60 7.35 -11.95
N ILE A 165 -0.15 6.51 -12.89
CA ILE A 165 -1.00 5.49 -13.51
C ILE A 165 -1.42 4.46 -12.46
N VAL A 166 -0.48 3.97 -11.65
CA VAL A 166 -0.78 2.95 -10.62
C VAL A 166 -1.77 3.49 -9.58
N ASP A 167 -1.52 4.68 -9.03
CA ASP A 167 -2.42 5.31 -8.05
C ASP A 167 -3.80 5.57 -8.65
N GLY A 168 -3.84 6.12 -9.87
CA GLY A 168 -5.08 6.38 -10.60
C GLY A 168 -5.89 5.12 -10.83
N MET A 169 -5.25 4.04 -11.30
CA MET A 169 -5.92 2.75 -11.50
C MET A 169 -6.45 2.17 -10.19
N ALA A 170 -5.64 2.18 -9.13
CA ALA A 170 -6.05 1.67 -7.83
C ALA A 170 -7.27 2.44 -7.27
N MET A 171 -7.24 3.78 -7.34
CA MET A 171 -8.34 4.63 -6.91
C MET A 171 -9.60 4.40 -7.77
N HIS A 172 -9.46 4.39 -9.09
CA HIS A 172 -10.58 4.16 -9.99
C HIS A 172 -11.20 2.77 -9.81
N HIS A 173 -10.39 1.74 -9.52
CA HIS A 173 -10.90 0.40 -9.24
C HIS A 173 -11.70 0.34 -7.95
N VAL A 174 -11.20 0.92 -6.85
CA VAL A 174 -11.92 0.95 -5.58
C VAL A 174 -13.27 1.65 -5.75
N LEU A 175 -13.31 2.78 -6.46
CA LEU A 175 -14.53 3.58 -6.65
C LEU A 175 -15.47 3.02 -7.73
N ASN A 176 -14.94 2.36 -8.76
CA ASN A 176 -15.68 1.96 -9.96
C ASN A 176 -15.25 0.57 -10.46
N SER A 177 -15.26 -0.42 -9.57
CA SER A 177 -14.75 -1.78 -9.81
C SER A 177 -15.40 -2.52 -10.99
N LYS A 178 -16.62 -2.15 -11.38
CA LYS A 178 -17.31 -2.71 -12.56
C LYS A 178 -16.75 -2.16 -13.88
N GLN A 179 -16.25 -0.93 -13.87
CA GLN A 179 -15.79 -0.21 -15.06
C GLN A 179 -14.31 -0.51 -15.30
N LEU A 180 -13.51 -0.37 -14.25
CA LEU A 180 -12.10 -0.73 -14.23
C LEU A 180 -11.95 -2.00 -13.40
N THR A 181 -12.02 -3.17 -14.03
CA THR A 181 -11.85 -4.47 -13.38
C THR A 181 -10.38 -4.73 -13.05
N GLN A 182 -10.10 -5.73 -12.21
CA GLN A 182 -8.73 -6.16 -11.91
C GLN A 182 -7.96 -6.54 -13.19
N GLU A 183 -8.62 -7.28 -14.09
CA GLU A 183 -8.08 -7.64 -15.40
C GLU A 183 -7.70 -6.40 -16.22
N LYS A 184 -8.56 -5.38 -16.27
CA LYS A 184 -8.27 -4.15 -17.01
C LYS A 184 -7.11 -3.36 -16.39
N MET A 185 -6.96 -3.34 -15.07
CA MET A 185 -5.79 -2.72 -14.42
C MET A 185 -4.50 -3.43 -14.84
N ILE A 186 -4.48 -4.76 -14.79
CA ILE A 186 -3.32 -5.57 -15.18
C ILE A 186 -2.99 -5.37 -16.67
N GLN A 187 -4.00 -5.37 -17.55
CA GLN A 187 -3.85 -5.09 -18.97
C GLN A 187 -3.28 -3.69 -19.21
N THR A 188 -3.78 -2.67 -18.50
CA THR A 188 -3.31 -1.28 -18.63
C THR A 188 -1.87 -1.12 -18.16
N LEU A 189 -1.51 -1.75 -17.04
CA LEU A 189 -0.13 -1.78 -16.55
C LEU A 189 0.81 -2.46 -17.55
N ASN A 190 0.44 -3.64 -18.05
CA ASN A 190 1.22 -4.37 -19.05
C ASN A 190 1.40 -3.54 -20.32
N TYR A 191 0.33 -2.92 -20.82
CA TYR A 191 0.38 -2.01 -21.97
C TYR A 191 1.35 -0.86 -21.73
N HIS A 192 1.27 -0.22 -20.56
CA HIS A 192 2.17 0.86 -20.19
C HIS A 192 3.63 0.41 -20.15
N LEU A 193 3.96 -0.69 -19.46
CA LEU A 193 5.34 -1.19 -19.37
C LEU A 193 5.87 -1.63 -20.74
N GLN A 194 5.05 -2.29 -21.56
CA GLN A 194 5.42 -2.66 -22.93
C GLN A 194 5.72 -1.42 -23.78
N SER A 195 5.01 -0.31 -23.58
CA SER A 195 5.25 0.94 -24.33
C SER A 195 6.63 1.56 -24.06
N LEU A 196 7.25 1.20 -22.93
CA LEU A 196 8.61 1.60 -22.55
C LEU A 196 9.69 0.73 -23.21
N CYS A 197 9.32 -0.44 -23.72
CA CYS A 197 10.27 -1.44 -24.19
C CYS A 197 10.66 -1.26 -25.66
N LYS A 198 11.87 -1.69 -26.04
CA LYS A 198 12.37 -1.70 -27.43
C LYS A 198 11.62 -2.70 -28.32
#